data_AF-A0A953SJ40-F1
#
_entry.id   AF-A0A953SJ40-F1
#
_cell.length_a   1.000
_cell.length_b   1.000
_cell.length_c   1.000
_cell.angle_alpha   90.00
_cell.angle_beta   90.00
_cell.angle_gamma   90.00
#
_symmetry.space_group_name_H-M   'P 1'
#
loop_
_entity.id
_entity.type
_entity.pdbx_description
1 polymer ?
#
loop_
_entity_poly.entity_id
_entity_poly.type
_entity_poly.pdbx_seq_one_letter_code
_entity_poly.pdbx_strand_id
1 'polypeptide(L)'
;MPVRPRSSAFTLVELLVVISVIALLIGLLLPALAGARSAAQRTQCLSNQRQMMLAATMYAHEHAGRLMPALYTDFASDPARRVGWDFIERYTPGGVVHEPGAMWSRTDTGEVLQCPSTDGPSNWS
;
A
#
# COMPACT_ATOMS: atom_id res chain seq x y z
N MET A 1 -28.18 39.15 48.95
CA MET A 1 -27.40 39.71 47.82
C MET A 1 -26.60 38.58 47.19
N PRO A 2 -26.75 38.27 45.89
CA PRO A 2 -26.00 37.19 45.26
C PRO A 2 -24.58 37.64 44.90
N VAL A 3 -23.58 36.96 45.44
CA VAL A 3 -22.17 37.14 45.06
C VAL A 3 -21.98 36.49 43.69
N ARG A 4 -21.72 37.28 42.64
CA ARG A 4 -21.33 36.72 41.33
C ARG A 4 -19.91 36.14 41.46
N PRO A 5 -19.69 34.88 41.10
CA PRO A 5 -18.33 34.33 41.08
C PRO A 5 -17.48 35.11 40.08
N ARG A 6 -16.29 35.54 40.50
CA ARG A 6 -15.29 36.14 39.60
C ARG A 6 -14.85 35.05 38.65
N SER A 7 -15.20 35.17 37.36
CA SER A 7 -14.56 34.36 36.32
C SER A 7 -13.07 34.72 36.28
N SER A 8 -12.19 33.74 36.45
CA SER A 8 -10.76 33.95 36.22
C SER A 8 -10.57 34.18 34.72
N ALA A 9 -10.23 35.41 34.34
CA ALA A 9 -9.78 35.69 32.98
C ALA A 9 -8.36 35.14 32.82
N PHE A 10 -8.13 34.38 31.75
CA PHE A 10 -6.80 33.88 31.39
C PHE A 10 -5.86 35.05 31.14
N THR A 11 -4.66 34.99 31.72
CA THR A 11 -3.62 35.99 31.42
C THR A 11 -2.97 35.69 30.07
N LEU A 12 -2.52 36.72 29.36
CA LEU A 12 -1.80 36.55 28.09
C LEU A 12 -0.54 35.68 28.27
N VAL A 13 0.10 35.78 29.43
CA VAL A 13 1.28 34.98 29.80
C VAL A 13 0.96 33.50 29.91
N GLU A 14 -0.16 33.13 30.57
CA GLU A 14 -0.59 31.73 30.65
C GLU A 14 -0.83 31.13 29.26
N LEU A 15 -1.47 31.87 28.37
CA LEU A 15 -1.70 31.40 26.99
C LEU A 15 -0.38 31.25 26.22
N LEU A 16 0.56 32.18 26.40
CA LEU A 16 1.85 32.18 25.70
C LEU A 16 2.77 31.04 26.14
N VAL A 17 2.76 30.68 27.42
CA VAL A 17 3.52 29.52 27.93
C VAL A 17 2.94 28.21 27.42
N VAL A 18 1.61 28.10 27.30
CA VAL A 18 0.98 26.88 26.79
C VAL A 18 1.35 26.62 25.33
N ILE A 19 1.25 27.63 24.47
CA ILE A 19 1.60 27.47 23.06
C ILE A 19 3.10 27.19 22.87
N SER A 20 3.98 27.73 23.73
CA SER A 20 5.42 27.50 23.63
C SER A 20 5.78 26.05 23.99
N VAL A 21 5.16 25.48 25.02
CA VAL A 21 5.33 24.07 25.38
C VAL A 21 4.75 23.16 24.30
N ILE A 22 3.57 23.46 23.75
CA ILE A 22 2.97 22.67 22.65
C ILE A 22 3.89 22.68 21.42
N ALA A 23 4.43 23.84 21.03
CA ALA A 23 5.32 23.95 19.89
C ALA A 23 6.61 23.12 20.06
N LEU A 24 7.19 23.13 21.27
CA LEU A 24 8.35 22.30 21.61
C LEU A 24 8.01 20.80 21.48
N LEU A 25 6.89 20.37 22.05
CA LEU A 25 6.46 18.97 22.00
C LEU A 25 6.22 18.51 20.55
N ILE A 26 5.52 19.32 19.74
CA ILE A 26 5.28 19.02 18.31
C ILE A 26 6.62 18.94 17.55
N GLY A 27 7.56 19.84 17.83
CA GLY A 27 8.88 19.84 17.20
C GLY A 27 9.66 18.53 17.44
N LEU A 28 9.49 17.90 18.59
CA LEU A 28 10.08 16.60 18.91
C LEU A 28 9.26 15.41 18.36
N LEU A 29 7.94 15.55 18.27
CA LEU A 29 7.03 14.48 17.84
C LEU A 29 7.00 14.27 16.31
N LEU A 30 7.07 15.34 15.52
CA LEU A 30 7.02 15.25 14.05
C LEU A 30 8.12 14.36 13.45
N PRO A 31 9.41 14.50 13.79
CA PRO A 31 10.45 13.63 13.24
C PRO A 31 10.28 12.17 13.69
N ALA A 32 9.84 11.94 14.93
CA ALA A 32 9.56 10.60 15.44
C ALA A 32 8.39 9.93 14.67
N LEU A 33 7.33 10.68 14.37
CA LEU A 33 6.18 10.19 13.62
C LEU A 33 6.53 9.86 12.16
N ALA A 34 7.36 10.67 11.51
CA ALA A 34 7.85 10.38 10.16
C ALA A 34 8.64 9.06 10.11
N GLY A 35 9.51 8.82 11.10
CA GLY A 35 10.24 7.54 11.24
C GLY A 35 9.31 6.35 11.53
N ALA A 36 8.30 6.53 12.39
CA ALA A 36 7.33 5.47 12.68
C ALA A 36 6.51 5.10 11.44
N ARG A 37 6.10 6.08 10.64
CA ARG A 37 5.34 5.85 9.39
C ARG A 37 6.16 5.08 8.36
N SER A 38 7.43 5.45 8.15
CA SER A 38 8.30 4.75 7.19
C SER A 38 8.57 3.31 7.63
N ALA A 39 8.76 3.07 8.93
CA ALA A 39 8.86 1.73 9.49
C ALA A 39 7.59 0.91 9.26
N ALA A 40 6.40 1.49 9.51
CA ALA A 40 5.12 0.83 9.28
C ALA A 40 4.94 0.44 7.79
N GLN A 41 5.20 1.36 6.86
CA GLN A 41 5.16 1.08 5.42
C GLN A 41 6.10 -0.06 5.03
N ARG A 42 7.31 -0.10 5.60
CA ARG A 42 8.26 -1.19 5.38
C ARG A 42 7.74 -2.53 5.92
N THR A 43 7.13 -2.55 7.10
CA THR A 43 6.55 -3.78 7.66
C THR A 43 5.41 -4.31 6.80
N GLN A 44 4.57 -3.43 6.25
CA GLN A 44 3.49 -3.80 5.35
C GLN A 44 4.04 -4.37 4.03
N CYS A 45 5.01 -3.71 3.42
CA CYS A 45 5.72 -4.19 2.23
C CYS A 45 6.33 -5.60 2.43
N LEU A 46 6.99 -5.83 3.57
CA LEU A 46 7.54 -7.15 3.91
C LEU A 46 6.46 -8.21 4.10
N SER A 47 5.31 -7.86 4.70
CA SER A 47 4.17 -8.76 4.83
C SER A 47 3.62 -9.17 3.46
N ASN A 48 3.43 -8.20 2.57
CA ASN A 48 2.98 -8.42 1.21
C ASN A 48 3.94 -9.35 0.45
N GLN A 49 5.25 -9.08 0.51
CA GLN A 49 6.26 -9.93 -0.15
C GLN A 49 6.25 -11.37 0.38
N ARG A 50 6.07 -11.56 1.68
CA ARG A 50 5.93 -12.91 2.26
C ARG A 50 4.69 -13.63 1.73
N GLN A 51 3.56 -12.94 1.61
CA GLN A 51 2.33 -13.51 1.05
C GLN A 51 2.52 -13.95 -0.40
N MET A 52 3.22 -13.16 -1.22
CA MET A 52 3.53 -13.53 -2.61
C MET A 52 4.44 -14.76 -2.70
N MET A 53 5.49 -14.82 -1.87
CA MET A 53 6.38 -15.98 -1.81
C MET A 53 5.64 -17.24 -1.36
N LEU A 54 4.72 -17.11 -0.39
CA LEU A 54 3.85 -18.20 0.02
C LEU A 54 2.97 -18.69 -1.14
N ALA A 55 2.34 -17.78 -1.88
CA ALA A 55 1.56 -18.15 -3.05
C ALA A 55 2.42 -18.90 -4.11
N ALA A 56 3.65 -18.45 -4.35
CA ALA A 56 4.53 -19.07 -5.35
C ALA A 56 5.00 -20.46 -4.91
N THR A 57 5.34 -20.60 -3.63
CA THR A 57 5.77 -21.88 -3.06
C THR A 57 4.63 -22.89 -2.96
N MET A 58 3.42 -22.46 -2.61
CA MET A 58 2.22 -23.31 -2.65
C MET A 58 1.95 -23.82 -4.06
N TYR A 59 2.01 -22.94 -5.07
CA TYR A 59 1.87 -23.35 -6.47
C TYR A 59 2.95 -24.36 -6.87
N ALA A 60 4.23 -24.06 -6.60
CA ALA A 60 5.32 -24.97 -6.94
C ALA A 60 5.17 -26.35 -6.27
N HIS A 61 4.66 -26.39 -5.05
CA HIS A 61 4.39 -27.65 -4.34
C HIS A 61 3.35 -28.50 -5.06
N GLU A 62 2.27 -27.89 -5.55
CA GLU A 62 1.20 -28.58 -6.28
C GLU A 62 1.58 -28.94 -7.73
N HIS A 63 2.55 -28.22 -8.31
CA HIS A 63 2.94 -28.34 -9.72
C HIS A 63 4.33 -28.96 -9.93
N ALA A 64 4.72 -29.94 -9.10
CA ALA A 64 5.97 -30.70 -9.23
C ALA A 64 7.24 -29.82 -9.29
N GLY A 65 7.28 -28.78 -8.48
CA GLY A 65 8.39 -27.82 -8.39
C GLY A 65 8.41 -26.80 -9.53
N ARG A 66 7.43 -26.81 -10.44
CA ARG A 66 7.34 -25.83 -11.53
C ARG A 66 6.74 -24.53 -11.01
N LEU A 67 7.42 -23.43 -11.30
CA LEU A 67 6.84 -22.10 -11.15
C LEU A 67 5.87 -21.84 -12.29
N MET A 68 4.85 -21.03 -12.01
CA MET A 68 3.92 -20.60 -13.05
C MET A 68 4.68 -19.75 -14.09
N PRO A 69 4.38 -19.87 -15.39
CA PRO A 69 5.00 -19.02 -16.39
C PRO A 69 4.77 -17.53 -16.11
N ALA A 70 5.83 -16.73 -16.24
CA ALA A 70 5.75 -15.28 -16.11
C ALA A 70 4.73 -14.70 -17.10
N LEU A 71 4.68 -15.28 -18.30
CA LEU A 71 3.67 -15.00 -19.30
C LEU A 71 3.55 -16.18 -20.25
N TYR A 72 2.31 -16.56 -20.57
CA TYR A 72 1.99 -17.64 -21.50
C TYR A 72 1.07 -17.11 -22.61
N THR A 73 1.44 -17.33 -23.87
CA THR A 73 0.62 -16.98 -25.02
C THR A 73 0.08 -18.24 -25.66
N ASP A 74 -1.24 -18.33 -25.86
CA ASP A 74 -1.84 -19.38 -26.67
C ASP A 74 -1.96 -18.92 -28.12
N PHE A 75 -0.94 -19.26 -28.92
CA PHE A 75 -0.91 -18.92 -30.34
C PHE A 75 -1.97 -19.64 -31.18
N ALA A 76 -2.59 -20.70 -30.65
CA ALA A 76 -3.59 -21.48 -31.38
C ALA A 76 -5.01 -20.93 -31.21
N SER A 77 -5.34 -20.39 -30.03
CA SER A 77 -6.70 -19.92 -29.71
C SER A 77 -6.87 -18.40 -29.72
N ASP A 78 -5.91 -17.64 -29.18
CA ASP A 78 -5.97 -16.18 -29.09
C ASP A 78 -4.55 -15.59 -29.03
N PRO A 79 -3.91 -15.34 -30.18
CA PRO A 79 -2.53 -14.83 -30.22
C PRO A 79 -2.42 -13.40 -29.66
N ALA A 80 -3.53 -12.70 -29.47
CA ALA A 80 -3.56 -11.37 -28.88
C ALA A 80 -3.64 -11.40 -27.35
N ARG A 81 -3.76 -12.58 -26.72
CA ARG A 81 -3.91 -12.74 -25.27
C ARG A 81 -2.69 -13.43 -24.66
N ARG A 82 -2.02 -12.74 -23.73
CA ARG A 82 -0.88 -13.28 -22.96
C ARG A 82 -1.29 -13.34 -21.49
N VAL A 83 -1.29 -14.53 -20.90
CA VAL A 83 -1.75 -14.78 -19.54
C VAL A 83 -0.56 -14.91 -18.60
N GLY A 84 -0.49 -14.06 -17.60
CA GLY A 84 0.50 -14.13 -16.52
C GLY A 84 -0.14 -14.37 -15.16
N TRP A 85 0.72 -14.47 -14.15
CA TRP A 85 0.29 -14.60 -12.76
C TRP A 85 -0.31 -13.29 -12.24
N ASP A 86 0.32 -12.18 -12.63
CA ASP A 86 0.04 -10.85 -12.14
C ASP A 86 -0.89 -10.05 -13.06
N PHE A 87 -0.69 -10.14 -14.36
CA PHE A 87 -1.54 -9.48 -15.34
C PHE A 87 -1.76 -10.36 -16.57
N ILE A 88 -2.83 -10.05 -17.28
CA ILE A 88 -3.14 -10.58 -18.60
C ILE A 88 -3.00 -9.41 -19.57
N GLU A 89 -2.21 -9.58 -20.61
CA GLU A 89 -2.08 -8.59 -21.67
C GLU A 89 -3.03 -8.95 -22.81
N ARG A 90 -3.85 -7.97 -23.22
CA ARG A 90 -4.67 -8.07 -24.42
C ARG A 90 -4.21 -7.05 -25.45
N TYR A 91 -3.72 -7.54 -26.58
CA TYR A 91 -3.34 -6.71 -27.72
C TYR A 91 -4.60 -6.25 -28.45
N THR A 92 -4.85 -4.95 -28.47
CA THR A 92 -5.94 -4.32 -29.20
C THR A 92 -5.38 -3.36 -30.26
N PRO A 93 -6.15 -2.98 -31.29
CA PRO A 93 -5.72 -1.97 -32.25
C PRO A 93 -5.35 -0.62 -31.62
N GLY A 94 -5.85 -0.34 -30.40
CA GLY A 94 -5.55 0.88 -29.63
C GLY A 94 -4.39 0.75 -28.64
N GLY A 95 -3.70 -0.39 -28.59
CA GLY A 95 -2.59 -0.66 -27.66
C GLY A 95 -2.78 -1.92 -26.83
N VAL A 96 -1.92 -2.08 -25.82
CA VAL A 96 -1.98 -3.19 -24.87
C VAL A 96 -2.83 -2.80 -23.68
N VAL A 97 -3.85 -3.60 -23.39
CA VAL A 97 -4.67 -3.47 -22.18
C VAL A 97 -4.18 -4.49 -21.17
N HIS A 98 -3.97 -4.06 -19.93
CA HIS A 98 -3.65 -4.93 -18.81
C HIS A 98 -4.94 -5.28 -18.05
N GLU A 99 -5.22 -6.56 -17.89
CA GLU A 99 -6.29 -7.11 -17.04
C GLU A 99 -5.64 -7.79 -15.83
N PRO A 100 -6.33 -7.90 -14.67
CA PRO A 100 -5.80 -8.64 -13.53
C PRO A 100 -5.48 -10.10 -13.87
N GLY A 101 -4.30 -10.57 -13.44
CA GLY A 101 -3.80 -11.92 -13.63
C GLY A 101 -4.53 -12.99 -12.81
N ALA A 102 -4.12 -14.24 -12.99
CA ALA A 102 -4.73 -15.37 -12.28
C ALA A 102 -4.59 -15.30 -10.75
N MET A 103 -3.56 -14.61 -10.25
CA MET A 103 -3.40 -14.36 -8.80
C MET A 103 -4.54 -13.50 -8.24
N TRP A 104 -5.06 -12.58 -9.04
CA TRP A 104 -6.02 -11.56 -8.62
C TRP A 104 -7.47 -11.93 -8.93
N SER A 105 -7.72 -13.07 -9.56
CA SER A 105 -9.07 -13.47 -9.97
C SER A 105 -10.02 -13.75 -8.80
N ARG A 106 -9.50 -13.83 -7.57
CA ARG A 106 -10.28 -14.09 -6.34
C ARG A 106 -10.02 -13.09 -5.21
N THR A 107 -9.36 -11.97 -5.51
CA THR A 107 -8.94 -10.99 -4.52
C THR A 107 -9.17 -9.58 -5.03
N ASP A 108 -9.88 -8.77 -4.24
CA ASP A 108 -10.14 -7.35 -4.56
C ASP A 108 -8.98 -6.42 -4.15
N THR A 109 -7.91 -6.97 -3.56
CA THR A 109 -6.81 -6.20 -2.97
C THR A 109 -5.76 -5.90 -4.02
N GLY A 110 -5.93 -4.82 -4.77
CA GLY A 110 -5.13 -4.58 -5.95
C GLY A 110 -3.71 -4.01 -5.78
N GLU A 111 -3.17 -4.06 -4.56
CA GLU A 111 -1.92 -3.36 -4.22
C GLU A 111 -0.88 -4.29 -3.57
N VAL A 112 -1.11 -5.60 -3.45
CA VAL A 112 -0.18 -6.48 -2.72
C VAL A 112 1.19 -6.58 -3.42
N LEU A 113 1.26 -6.39 -4.74
CA LEU A 113 2.51 -6.41 -5.49
C LEU A 113 3.33 -5.11 -5.40
N GLN A 114 2.74 -4.04 -4.86
CA GLN A 114 3.42 -2.77 -4.68
C GLN A 114 3.60 -2.45 -3.19
N CYS A 115 4.76 -1.88 -2.87
CA CYS A 115 4.99 -1.41 -1.51
C CYS A 115 4.32 -0.03 -1.33
N PRO A 116 3.77 0.30 -0.16
CA PRO A 116 3.07 1.58 0.09
C PRO A 116 3.92 2.84 -0.10
N SER A 117 5.24 2.69 -0.31
CA SER A 117 6.19 3.75 -0.63
C SER A 117 6.43 3.91 -2.13
N THR A 118 5.80 3.08 -2.97
CA THR A 118 5.95 3.12 -4.43
C THR A 118 4.96 4.13 -4.97
N ASP A 119 5.44 5.13 -5.70
CA ASP A 119 4.60 6.11 -6.38
C ASP A 119 4.22 5.58 -7.76
N GLY A 120 2.93 5.30 -8.00
CA GLY A 120 2.43 4.90 -9.31
C GLY A 120 1.10 4.13 -9.26
N PRO A 121 0.42 3.98 -10.41
CA PRO A 121 -0.70 3.05 -10.56
C PRO A 121 -0.27 1.61 -10.28
N SER A 122 -1.22 0.73 -9.92
CA SER A 122 -0.92 -0.70 -9.79
C SER A 122 -0.40 -1.23 -11.13
N ASN A 123 0.42 -2.27 -11.11
CA ASN A 123 1.08 -2.78 -12.31
C ASN A 123 0.13 -3.50 -13.30
N TRP A 124 -1.18 -3.42 -13.08
CA TRP A 124 -2.21 -3.83 -14.03
C TRP A 124 -3.34 -2.81 -14.21
N SER A 125 -3.21 -1.58 -13.70
CA SER A 125 -4.16 -0.46 -13.93
C SER A 125 -3.66 0.53 -14.97
#